data_AF-A0A139N749-F1
#
_entry.id   AF-A0A139N749-F1
#
_cell.length_a   1.000
_cell.length_b   1.000
_cell.length_c   1.000
_cell.angle_alpha   90.00
_cell.angle_beta   90.00
_cell.angle_gamma   90.00
#
_symmetry.space_group_name_H-M   'P 1'
#
loop_
_entity.id
_entity.type
_entity.pdbx_description
1 polymer ?
#
loop_
_entity_poly.entity_id
_entity_poly.type
_entity_poly.pdbx_seq_one_letter_code
_entity_poly.pdbx_strand_id
1 'polypeptide(L)' 'MAFGNDQNDIQLFKNSLYAVQVGDFPGLRDYADEQVAFQENLPKAVAARILQKFADFREK' A
#
# COMPACT_ATOMS: atom_id res chain seq x y z
N MET A 1 -1.35 9.18 1.18
CA MET A 1 -1.19 7.79 0.73
C MET A 1 0.05 7.21 1.38
N ALA A 2 -0.01 5.96 1.83
CA ALA A 2 1.10 5.25 2.45
C ALA A 2 1.30 3.86 1.81
N PHE A 3 2.55 3.42 1.71
CA PHE A 3 2.95 2.06 1.34
C PHE A 3 3.90 1.55 2.42
N GLY A 4 3.69 0.31 2.87
CA GLY A 4 4.45 -0.29 3.97
C GLY A 4 4.40 -1.80 3.91
N ASN A 5 5.36 -2.46 4.54
CA ASN A 5 5.59 -3.90 4.41
C ASN A 5 5.88 -4.59 5.74
N ASP A 6 6.03 -3.87 6.85
CA ASP A 6 6.30 -4.46 8.14
C ASP A 6 5.65 -3.73 9.34
N GLN A 7 6.03 -4.13 10.55
CA GLN A 7 5.44 -3.64 11.79
C GLN A 7 5.66 -2.13 12.03
N ASN A 8 6.78 -1.56 11.58
CA ASN A 8 7.08 -0.15 11.85
C ASN A 8 6.14 0.80 11.05
N ASP A 9 5.47 0.29 10.02
CA ASP A 9 4.57 1.04 9.14
C ASP A 9 3.16 1.21 9.72
N ILE A 10 2.81 0.52 10.81
CA ILE A 10 1.45 0.57 11.40
C ILE A 10 1.04 2.01 11.71
N GLN A 11 1.93 2.80 12.30
CA GLN A 11 1.60 4.18 12.66
C GLN A 11 1.45 5.08 11.43
N LEU A 12 2.21 4.78 10.37
CA LEU A 12 2.07 5.45 9.08
C LEU A 12 0.70 5.14 8.46
N PHE A 13 0.24 3.89 8.51
CA PHE A 13 -1.04 3.47 7.93
C PHE A 13 -2.22 4.14 8.65
N LYS A 14 -2.24 4.11 9.98
CA LYS A 14 -3.27 4.75 10.81
C LYS A 14 -3.46 6.23 10.54
N ASN A 15 -2.40 6.92 10.15
CA ASN A 15 -2.40 8.37 9.90
C ASN A 15 -2.60 8.72 8.43
N SER A 16 -2.73 7.73 7.54
CA SER A 16 -2.87 7.94 6.12
C SER A 16 -4.34 7.90 5.71
N LEU A 17 -4.71 8.72 4.71
CA LEU A 17 -6.02 8.64 4.07
C LEU A 17 -6.23 7.34 3.28
N TYR A 18 -5.13 6.69 2.91
CA TYR A 18 -5.13 5.51 2.05
C TYR A 18 -3.82 4.75 2.22
N ALA A 19 -3.90 3.50 2.66
CA ALA A 19 -2.78 2.64 3.01
C ALA A 19 -2.74 1.37 2.14
N VAL A 20 -1.56 1.06 1.62
CA VAL A 20 -1.32 -0.15 0.81
C VAL A 20 -0.25 -1.00 1.46
N GLN A 21 -0.63 -2.21 1.86
CA GLN A 21 0.33 -3.22 2.28
C GLN A 21 1.10 -3.76 1.07
N VAL A 22 2.42 -3.83 1.17
CA VAL A 22 3.31 -4.43 0.18
C VAL A 22 3.83 -5.75 0.74
N GLY A 23 3.64 -6.84 -0.01
CA GLY A 23 3.96 -8.20 0.45
C GLY A 23 2.94 -8.71 1.48
N ASP A 24 3.31 -9.75 2.23
CA ASP A 24 2.39 -10.59 3.01
C ASP A 24 2.63 -10.54 4.53
N PHE A 25 2.99 -9.38 5.07
CA PHE A 25 3.08 -9.23 6.53
C PHE A 25 1.69 -9.18 7.18
N PRO A 26 1.24 -10.21 7.94
CA PRO A 26 -0.15 -10.28 8.40
C PRO A 26 -0.53 -9.16 9.36
N GLY A 27 0.44 -8.62 10.11
CA GLY A 27 0.22 -7.56 11.09
C GLY A 27 -0.17 -6.20 10.50
N LEU A 28 -0.09 -6.02 9.17
CA LEU A 28 -0.57 -4.81 8.50
C LEU A 28 -1.99 -4.92 7.93
N ARG A 29 -2.54 -6.15 7.85
CA ARG A 29 -3.79 -6.42 7.12
C ARG A 29 -4.98 -5.65 7.65
N ASP A 30 -5.06 -5.47 8.97
CA ASP A 30 -6.14 -4.73 9.64
C ASP A 30 -6.02 -3.21 9.49
N TYR A 31 -4.87 -2.71 9.02
CA TYR A 31 -4.58 -1.29 8.87
C TYR A 31 -4.50 -0.84 7.40
N ALA A 32 -4.57 -1.79 6.46
CA ALA A 32 -4.42 -1.55 5.04
C ALA A 32 -5.78 -1.53 4.33
N ASP A 33 -5.97 -0.59 3.41
CA ASP A 33 -7.14 -0.58 2.53
C ASP A 33 -7.00 -1.62 1.41
N GLU A 34 -5.77 -1.85 0.97
CA GLU A 34 -5.44 -2.79 -0.10
C GLU A 34 -4.09 -3.47 0.14
N GLN A 35 -3.87 -4.57 -0.59
CA GLN A 35 -2.62 -5.32 -0.59
C GLN A 35 -2.07 -5.45 -2.02
N VAL A 36 -0.79 -5.15 -2.19
CA VAL A 36 0.02 -5.60 -3.33
C VAL A 36 0.81 -6.82 -2.86
N ALA A 37 0.32 -8.01 -3.23
CA ALA A 37 0.94 -9.28 -2.85
C ALA A 37 2.37 -9.39 -3.40
N PHE A 38 3.20 -10.22 -2.76
CA PHE A 38 4.54 -10.48 -3.25
C PHE A 38 4.48 -11.15 -4.62
N GLN A 39 5.22 -10.60 -5.59
CA GLN A 39 5.32 -11.13 -6.96
C GLN A 39 6.73 -10.93 -7.51
N GLU A 40 7.10 -11.68 -8.55
CA GLU A 40 8.45 -11.70 -9.15
C GLU A 40 9.02 -10.30 -9.42
N ASN A 41 8.17 -9.36 -9.85
CA ASN A 41 8.53 -7.96 -10.00
C ASN A 41 7.66 -7.05 -9.13
N LEU A 42 7.87 -7.15 -7.82
CA LEU A 42 7.19 -6.35 -6.81
C LEU A 42 7.39 -4.83 -7.01
N PRO A 43 8.60 -4.31 -7.33
CA PRO A 43 8.78 -2.88 -7.58
C PRO A 43 7.89 -2.35 -8.71
N LYS A 44 7.75 -3.10 -9.81
CA LYS A 44 6.85 -2.73 -10.92
C LYS A 44 5.38 -2.73 -10.48
N ALA A 45 4.98 -3.70 -9.66
CA ALA A 45 3.62 -3.78 -9.11
C ALA A 45 3.27 -2.56 -8.26
N VAL A 46 4.19 -2.19 -7.36
CA VAL A 46 4.06 -1.03 -6.48
C VAL A 46 4.01 0.26 -7.30
N ALA A 47 4.90 0.42 -8.28
CA ALA A 47 4.89 1.58 -9.17
C ALA A 47 3.58 1.72 -9.95
N ALA A 48 3.05 0.62 -10.50
CA ALA A 48 1.76 0.61 -11.18
C ALA A 48 0.62 1.03 -10.24
N ARG A 49 0.62 0.54 -8.99
CA ARG A 49 -0.38 0.90 -7.98
C ARG A 49 -0.33 2.39 -7.61
N ILE A 50 0.87 2.94 -7.44
CA ILE A 50 1.08 4.37 -7.18
C ILE A 50 0.46 5.21 -8.31
N LEU A 51 0.82 4.90 -9.57
CA LEU A 51 0.32 5.64 -10.73
C LEU A 51 -1.20 5.56 -10.87
N GLN A 52 -1.76 4.37 -10.68
CA GLN A 52 -3.21 4.16 -10.71
C GLN A 52 -3.91 5.04 -9.67
N LYS A 53 -3.49 4.97 -8.40
CA LYS A 53 -4.20 5.70 -7.36
C LYS A 53 -4.03 7.21 -7.50
N PHE A 54 -2.89 7.70 -8.00
CA PHE A 54 -2.76 9.11 -8.37
C PHE A 54 -3.69 9.55 -9.49
N ALA A 55 -4.07 8.66 -10.42
CA ALA A 55 -5.12 8.97 -11.39
C ALA A 55 -6.49 9.01 -10.71
N ASP A 56 -6.84 7.98 -9.92
CA ASP A 56 -8.11 7.89 -9.20
C ASP A 56 -8.37 9.10 -8.27
N PHE A 57 -7.33 9.63 -7.62
CA PHE A 57 -7.43 10.80 -6.75
C PHE A 57 -7.54 12.13 -7.50
N ARG A 58 -7.08 12.21 -8.75
CA ARG A 58 -7.19 13.44 -9.56
C ARG A 58 -8.55 13.61 -10.23
N GLU A 59 -9.28 12.52 -10.41
CA GLU A 59 -10.62 12.50 -11.02
C GLU A 59 -11.76 12.69 -10.00
N LYS A 60 -11.44 12.87 -8.71
CA LYS A 60 -12.37 13.18 -7.62
C LYS A 60 -12.22 14.63 -7.17
#